data_AF-A0AAV5CVA7-F1
#
_entry.id   AF-A0AAV5CVA7-F1
#
_cell.length_a   1.000
_cell.length_b   1.000
_cell.length_c   1.000
_cell.angle_alpha   90.00
_cell.angle_beta   90.00
_cell.angle_gamma   90.00
#
_symmetry.space_group_name_H-M   'P 1'
#
loop_
_entity.id
_entity.type
_entity.pdbx_description
1 polymer ?
#
loop_
_entity_poly.entity_id
_entity_poly.type
_entity_poly.pdbx_seq_one_letter_code
_entity_poly.pdbx_strand_id
1 'polypeptide(L)'
;MVLAASNEDHTKVELVEPPESAAVGERVSFAGYSGEPEASLSGKSKTWEKLAADLHSNSEHVACYKDVPFTTSAGVCKVKTIANGEIR
;
A
#
# COMPACT_ATOMS: atom_id res chain seq x y z
N MET A 1 -2.38 -0.77 -11.95
CA MET A 1 -3.23 -1.41 -10.92
C MET A 1 -3.49 -0.38 -9.84
N VAL A 2 -4.67 -0.37 -9.23
CA VAL A 2 -5.00 0.50 -8.09
C VAL A 2 -4.94 -0.35 -6.83
N LEU A 3 -4.36 0.16 -5.75
CA LEU A 3 -4.29 -0.56 -4.48
C LEU A 3 -5.54 -0.31 -3.64
N ALA A 4 -6.11 -1.39 -3.10
CA ALA A 4 -7.30 -1.33 -2.27
C ALA A 4 -7.22 -2.31 -1.10
N ALA A 5 -7.71 -1.90 0.06
CA ALA A 5 -7.92 -2.79 1.19
C ALA A 5 -9.26 -3.51 1.07
N SER A 6 -9.29 -4.78 1.47
CA SER A 6 -10.51 -5.55 1.65
C SER A 6 -10.65 -6.01 3.10
N ASN A 7 -11.88 -6.09 3.59
CA ASN A 7 -12.17 -6.68 4.91
C ASN A 7 -12.01 -8.22 4.86
N GLU A 8 -11.98 -8.85 6.02
CA GLU A 8 -11.79 -10.31 6.17
C GLU A 8 -12.78 -11.14 5.34
N ASP A 9 -14.05 -10.71 5.27
CA ASP A 9 -15.08 -11.39 4.47
C ASP A 9 -15.03 -11.04 2.97
N HIS A 10 -14.10 -10.18 2.54
CA HIS A 10 -13.97 -9.63 1.18
C HIS A 10 -15.28 -9.06 0.58
N THR A 11 -16.19 -8.61 1.43
CA THR A 11 -17.47 -8.00 1.04
C THR A 11 -17.38 -6.48 0.86
N LYS A 12 -16.36 -5.86 1.46
CA LYS A 12 -16.11 -4.42 1.38
C LYS A 12 -14.70 -4.17 0.87
N VAL A 13 -14.58 -3.24 -0.07
CA VAL A 13 -13.32 -2.80 -0.65
C VAL A 13 -13.22 -1.29 -0.53
N GLU A 14 -12.07 -0.80 -0.07
CA GLU A 14 -11.76 0.63 0.02
C GLU A 14 -10.43 0.92 -0.64
N LEU A 15 -10.37 2.01 -1.41
CA LEU A 15 -9.14 2.42 -2.07
C LEU A 15 -8.13 2.92 -1.04
N VAL A 16 -6.85 2.65 -1.29
CA VAL A 16 -5.76 3.32 -0.58
C VAL A 16 -5.66 4.75 -1.12
N GLU A 17 -6.04 5.72 -0.30
CA GLU A 17 -6.07 7.13 -0.63
C GLU A 17 -4.78 7.81 -0.13
N PRO A 18 -4.05 8.53 -1.00
CA PRO A 18 -2.93 9.36 -0.55
C PRO A 18 -3.43 10.59 0.20
N PRO A 19 -2.56 11.31 0.93
CA PRO A 19 -2.88 12.62 1.48
C PRO A 19 -3.35 13.60 0.40
N GLU A 20 -4.31 14.47 0.71
CA GLU A 20 -4.90 15.42 -0.26
C GLU A 20 -3.87 16.35 -0.93
N SER A 21 -2.77 16.65 -0.23
CA SER A 21 -1.69 17.51 -0.73
C SER A 21 -0.63 16.76 -1.54
N ALA A 22 -0.77 15.44 -1.72
CA ALA A 22 0.18 14.64 -2.51
C ALA A 22 0.05 14.97 -4.00
N ALA A 23 1.18 15.14 -4.68
CA ALA A 23 1.19 15.48 -6.10
C ALA A 23 0.94 14.25 -6.97
N VAL A 24 0.27 14.43 -8.11
CA VAL A 24 0.12 13.35 -9.10
C VAL A 24 1.50 12.92 -9.61
N GLY A 25 1.77 11.61 -9.55
CA GLY A 25 3.06 11.04 -9.92
C GLY A 25 4.09 10.99 -8.78
N GLU A 26 3.72 11.44 -7.58
CA GLU A 26 4.57 11.33 -6.41
C GLU A 26 4.88 9.87 -6.05
N ARG A 27 6.12 9.62 -5.64
CA ARG A 27 6.57 8.28 -5.23
C ARG A 27 6.13 8.01 -3.80
N VAL A 28 5.45 6.89 -3.59
CA VAL A 28 5.25 6.31 -2.27
C VAL A 28 6.53 5.56 -1.88
N SER A 29 6.99 5.80 -0.65
CA SER A 29 8.20 5.21 -0.08
C SER A 29 7.91 4.54 1.26
N PHE A 30 8.85 3.69 1.70
CA PHE A 30 8.76 2.94 2.94
C PHE A 30 10.04 3.16 3.73
N ALA A 31 9.93 3.66 4.97
CA ALA A 31 11.09 3.89 5.81
C ALA A 31 11.92 2.61 6.00
N GLY A 32 13.25 2.70 5.86
CA GLY A 32 14.15 1.54 5.93
C GLY A 32 14.26 0.72 4.63
N TYR A 33 13.43 1.00 3.61
CA TYR A 33 13.52 0.38 2.29
C TYR A 33 13.94 1.43 1.25
N SER A 34 15.21 1.41 0.89
CA SER A 34 15.78 2.26 -0.17
C SER A 34 16.14 1.43 -1.40
N GLY A 35 15.91 1.98 -2.58
CA GLY A 35 16.32 1.36 -3.84
C GLY A 35 15.62 1.99 -5.03
N GLU A 36 16.09 1.68 -6.23
CA GLU A 36 15.39 2.03 -7.46
C GLU A 36 14.41 0.91 -7.82
N PRO A 37 13.16 1.26 -8.21
CA PRO A 37 12.22 0.28 -8.70
C PRO A 37 12.72 -0.34 -10.01
N GLU A 38 12.49 -1.63 -10.18
CA GLU A 38 12.77 -2.32 -11.44
C GLU A 38 11.89 -1.74 -12.57
N ALA A 39 12.44 -1.63 -13.78
CA ALA A 39 11.70 -1.12 -14.94
C ALA A 39 10.49 -2.00 -15.31
N SER A 40 10.54 -3.28 -14.97
CA SER A 40 9.44 -4.23 -15.15
C SER A 40 9.56 -5.38 -14.14
N LEU A 41 8.44 -5.77 -13.54
CA LEU A 41 8.36 -6.95 -12.69
C LEU A 41 8.17 -8.19 -13.57
N SER A 42 9.13 -9.11 -13.54
CA SER A 42 9.03 -10.37 -14.29
C SER A 42 7.97 -11.29 -13.68
N GLY A 43 6.98 -11.72 -14.47
CA GLY A 43 5.97 -12.69 -14.01
C GLY A 43 6.54 -14.05 -13.56
N LYS A 44 7.80 -14.36 -13.90
CA LYS A 44 8.48 -15.59 -13.46
C LYS A 44 8.93 -15.53 -11.99
N SER A 45 9.28 -14.35 -11.48
CA SER A 45 9.85 -14.22 -10.12
C SER A 45 8.79 -14.19 -9.01
N LYS A 46 7.52 -13.95 -9.40
CA LYS A 46 6.39 -13.72 -8.49
C LYS A 46 6.70 -12.66 -7.42
N THR A 47 7.47 -11.64 -7.80
CA THR A 47 7.94 -10.61 -6.86
C THR A 47 6.76 -9.85 -6.27
N TRP A 48 5.80 -9.47 -7.10
CA TRP A 48 4.60 -8.75 -6.65
C TRP A 48 3.80 -9.57 -5.63
N GLU A 49 3.53 -10.85 -5.90
CA GLU A 49 2.73 -11.70 -5.03
C GLU A 49 3.39 -11.90 -3.65
N LYS A 50 4.72 -11.97 -3.61
CA LYS A 50 5.48 -12.03 -2.36
C LYS A 50 5.40 -10.73 -1.57
N LEU A 51 5.47 -9.59 -2.24
CA LEU A 51 5.38 -8.28 -1.60
C LEU A 51 3.95 -7.97 -1.14
N ALA A 52 2.96 -8.26 -1.98
CA ALA A 52 1.54 -8.05 -1.72
C ALA A 52 1.04 -8.83 -0.50
N ALA A 53 1.61 -10.01 -0.23
CA ALA A 53 1.28 -10.80 0.97
C ALA A 53 1.60 -10.07 2.28
N ASP A 54 2.51 -9.09 2.27
CA ASP A 54 2.88 -8.29 3.44
C ASP A 54 2.16 -6.92 3.48
N LEU A 55 1.30 -6.63 2.50
CA LEU A 55 0.55 -5.37 2.42
C LEU A 55 -0.77 -5.45 3.18
N HIS A 56 -0.97 -4.50 4.10
CA HIS A 56 -2.18 -4.45 4.91
C HIS A 56 -2.45 -3.03 5.41
N SER A 57 -3.69 -2.74 5.81
CA SER A 57 -3.98 -1.55 6.62
C SER A 57 -3.79 -1.86 8.10
N ASN A 58 -3.26 -0.94 8.90
CA ASN A 58 -3.11 -1.13 10.34
C ASN A 58 -4.39 -0.73 11.11
N SER A 59 -4.32 -0.74 12.44
CA SER A 59 -5.43 -0.34 13.34
C SER A 59 -5.86 1.13 13.21
N GLU A 60 -4.99 1.99 12.68
CA GLU A 60 -5.26 3.41 12.42
C GLU A 60 -5.67 3.68 10.96
N HIS A 61 -6.00 2.62 10.21
CA HIS A 61 -6.36 2.64 8.79
C HIS A 61 -5.23 3.12 7.87
N VAL A 62 -3.98 3.10 8.33
CA VAL A 62 -2.81 3.44 7.51
C VAL A 62 -2.39 2.23 6.70
N ALA A 63 -2.17 2.42 5.39
CA ALA A 63 -1.62 1.37 4.53
C ALA A 63 -0.14 1.13 4.86
N CYS A 64 0.25 -0.14 5.01
CA CYS A 64 1.56 -0.56 5.48
C CYS A 64 2.12 -1.73 4.64
N TYR A 65 3.45 -1.76 4.50
CA TYR A 65 4.22 -2.94 4.10
C TYR A 65 5.04 -3.38 5.30
N LYS A 66 4.82 -4.59 5.84
CA LYS A 66 5.51 -5.07 7.05
C LYS A 66 5.49 -4.05 8.19
N ASP A 67 4.32 -3.50 8.48
CA ASP A 67 4.08 -2.45 9.48
C ASP A 67 4.75 -1.09 9.20
N VAL A 68 5.39 -0.92 8.03
CA VAL A 68 5.96 0.35 7.59
C VAL A 68 4.95 1.12 6.74
N PRO A 69 4.56 2.35 7.14
CA PRO A 69 3.57 3.14 6.41
C PRO A 69 3.97 3.49 4.98
N PHE A 70 2.98 3.46 4.10
CA PHE A 70 3.04 4.06 2.77
C PHE A 70 3.19 5.56 2.94
N THR A 71 4.37 6.10 2.63
CA THR A 71 4.71 7.49 2.94
C THR A 71 5.01 8.29 1.68
N THR A 72 4.36 9.44 1.57
CA THR A 72 4.67 10.52 0.61
C THR A 72 5.27 11.70 1.37
N SER A 73 5.74 12.72 0.66
CA SER A 73 6.19 13.99 1.27
C SER A 73 5.06 14.76 1.97
N ALA A 74 3.80 14.50 1.57
CA ALA A 74 2.61 15.10 2.14
C ALA A 74 1.99 14.32 3.31
N GLY A 75 2.47 13.11 3.60
CA GLY A 75 1.99 12.28 4.72
C GLY A 75 1.81 10.81 4.35
N VAL A 76 1.00 10.10 5.14
CA VAL A 76 0.77 8.65 4.97
C VAL A 76 -0.50 8.36 4.18
N CYS A 77 -0.48 7.29 3.37
CA CYS A 77 -1.67 6.81 2.67
C CYS A 77 -2.58 6.01 3.61
N LYS A 78 -3.90 6.19 3.49
CA LYS A 78 -4.89 5.59 4.37
C LYS A 78 -6.05 4.97 3.60
N VAL A 79 -6.79 4.10 4.28
CA VAL A 79 -8.13 3.65 3.87
C VAL A 79 -9.17 4.27 4.81
N LYS A 80 -10.44 4.22 4.43
CA LYS A 80 -11.47 5.00 5.14
C LYS A 80 -11.83 4.40 6.49
N THR A 81 -12.03 3.09 6.53
CA THR A 81 -12.57 2.39 7.70
C THR A 81 -12.06 0.95 7.87
N ILE A 82 -11.48 0.32 6.84
CA ILE A 82 -10.97 -1.05 6.95
C ILE A 82 -9.65 -1.03 7.72
N ALA A 83 -9.67 -1.42 9.00
CA ALA A 83 -8.46 -1.69 9.79
C ALA A 83 -8.07 -3.17 9.67
N ASN A 84 -6.77 -3.48 9.69
CA ASN A 84 -6.23 -4.84 9.58
C ASN A 84 -6.70 -5.58 8.32
N GLY A 85 -6.97 -4.84 7.24
CA GLY A 85 -7.43 -5.41 5.97
C GLY A 85 -6.27 -5.74 5.04
N GLU A 86 -6.45 -6.77 4.23
CA GLU A 86 -5.48 -7.12 3.19
C GLU A 86 -5.50 -6.09 2.06
N ILE A 87 -4.34 -5.62 1.62
CA ILE A 87 -4.20 -4.68 0.48
C ILE A 87 -3.72 -5.43 -0.76
N ARG A 88 -4.43 -5.26 -1.88
CA ARG A 88 -4.09 -5.83 -3.18
C ARG A 88 -4.17 -4.82 -4.31
#